data_AF-A0A2N6LFU8-F1
#
_entry.id   AF-A0A2N6LFU8-F1
#
_cell.length_a   1.000
_cell.length_b   1.000
_cell.length_c   1.000
_cell.angle_alpha   90.00
_cell.angle_beta   90.00
_cell.angle_gamma   90.00
#
_symmetry.space_group_name_H-M   'P 1'
#
loop_
_entity.id
_entity.type
_entity.pdbx_description
1 polymer ?
#
loop_
_entity_poly.entity_id
_entity_poly.type
_entity_poly.pdbx_seq_one_letter_code
_entity_poly.pdbx_strand_id
1 'polypeptide(L)'
;MEALFCLSPRYRLDDELPWLEGIDPSRHYWIMVNGDKNLTVALPGLIVSAKSELKQVMQQFRSLQPGEQMTLVRIADTCKIHCVSSNCYAIETEINGAPVWHLFDQETLDSLLMTAHPDWQCAPKDIELGRRLLLRSFEQLAAIKN
;
A
#
# COMPACT_ATOMS: atom_id res chain seq x y z
N MET A 1 -22.33 -0.93 17.49
CA MET A 1 -22.01 -2.02 16.56
C MET A 1 -20.50 -2.01 16.45
N GLU A 2 -19.81 -2.98 17.05
CA GLU A 2 -18.35 -3.06 16.93
C GLU A 2 -18.04 -3.32 15.46
N ALA A 3 -17.26 -2.43 14.82
CA ALA A 3 -16.80 -2.65 13.47
C ALA A 3 -15.91 -3.90 13.49
N LEU A 4 -16.38 -4.97 12.84
CA LEU A 4 -15.58 -6.15 12.62
C LEU A 4 -14.45 -5.73 11.68
N PHE A 5 -13.23 -5.58 12.22
CA PHE A 5 -12.05 -5.35 11.41
C PHE A 5 -11.77 -6.63 10.61
N CYS A 6 -11.97 -6.57 9.30
CA CYS A 6 -11.51 -7.63 8.42
C CYS A 6 -9.98 -7.56 8.34
N LEU A 7 -9.33 -8.43 9.10
CA LEU A 7 -7.89 -8.63 9.00
C LEU A 7 -7.59 -9.37 7.70
N SER A 8 -6.88 -8.71 6.78
CA SER A 8 -6.26 -9.41 5.66
C SER A 8 -5.01 -10.16 6.14
N PRO A 9 -4.62 -11.25 5.46
CA PRO A 9 -3.45 -12.03 5.81
C PRO A 9 -2.22 -11.15 5.79
N ARG A 10 -1.25 -11.54 6.62
CA ARG A 10 0.03 -10.85 6.73
C ARG A 10 0.89 -11.23 5.53
N TYR A 11 1.10 -10.27 4.64
CA TYR A 11 1.94 -10.38 3.45
C TYR A 11 3.41 -10.43 3.83
N ARG A 12 4.13 -11.39 3.24
CA ARG A 12 5.57 -11.57 3.41
C ARG A 12 6.30 -11.78 2.09
N LEU A 13 7.56 -11.39 2.00
CA LEU A 13 8.36 -11.61 0.78
C LEU A 13 8.61 -13.09 0.47
N ASP A 14 8.62 -13.94 1.49
CA ASP A 14 8.83 -15.38 1.40
C ASP A 14 7.54 -16.20 1.25
N ASP A 15 6.39 -15.53 1.09
CA ASP A 15 5.11 -16.20 0.87
C ASP A 15 5.12 -17.05 -0.43
N GLU A 16 4.64 -18.28 -0.33
CA GLU A 16 4.56 -19.21 -1.48
C GLU A 16 3.55 -18.74 -2.55
N LEU A 17 2.52 -17.99 -2.13
CA LEU A 17 1.53 -17.40 -3.01
C LEU A 17 1.91 -15.97 -3.36
N PRO A 18 2.01 -15.61 -4.66
CA PRO A 18 2.27 -14.23 -5.03
C PRO A 18 1.06 -13.39 -4.61
N TRP A 19 1.26 -12.48 -3.67
CA TRP A 19 0.27 -11.48 -3.25
C TRP A 19 0.51 -10.13 -3.91
N LEU A 20 1.75 -9.80 -4.30
CA LEU A 20 2.10 -8.57 -5.00
C LEU A 20 1.96 -8.79 -6.51
N GLU A 21 1.01 -8.11 -7.14
CA GLU A 21 0.87 -8.10 -8.60
C GLU A 21 1.96 -7.23 -9.25
N GLY A 22 2.20 -6.05 -8.67
CA GLY A 22 3.20 -5.09 -9.16
C GLY A 22 3.11 -3.73 -8.47
N ILE A 23 3.94 -2.80 -8.93
CA ILE A 23 3.97 -1.43 -8.40
C ILE A 23 3.85 -0.47 -9.57
N ASP A 24 2.81 0.37 -9.54
CA ASP A 24 2.52 1.25 -10.67
C ASP A 24 3.42 2.51 -10.70
N PRO A 25 3.39 3.31 -11.79
CA PRO A 25 4.21 4.52 -11.90
C PRO A 25 3.96 5.57 -10.80
N SER A 26 2.76 5.59 -10.23
CA SER A 26 2.39 6.45 -9.10
C SER A 26 2.67 5.83 -7.72
N ARG A 27 3.40 4.71 -7.68
CA ARG A 27 3.78 4.02 -6.45
C ARG A 27 2.58 3.52 -5.65
N HIS A 28 1.52 3.04 -6.30
CA HIS A 28 0.59 2.17 -5.60
C HIS A 28 1.11 0.73 -5.64
N TYR A 29 0.96 0.04 -4.51
CA TYR A 29 1.27 -1.38 -4.36
C TYR A 29 0.00 -2.17 -4.70
N TRP A 30 0.03 -2.92 -5.80
CA TRP A 30 -1.12 -3.70 -6.24
C TRP A 30 -1.08 -5.07 -5.59
N ILE A 31 -1.98 -5.31 -4.65
CA ILE A 31 -1.99 -6.51 -3.84
C ILE A 31 -3.27 -7.33 -4.06
N MET A 32 -3.10 -8.64 -4.18
CA MET A 32 -4.19 -9.61 -4.18
C MET A 32 -4.57 -9.92 -2.73
N VAL A 33 -5.80 -9.58 -2.37
CA VAL A 33 -6.32 -9.83 -1.03
C VAL A 33 -6.52 -11.33 -0.86
N ASN A 34 -5.96 -11.93 0.18
CA ASN A 34 -5.96 -13.39 0.38
C ASN A 34 -5.38 -14.22 -0.78
N GLY A 35 -4.53 -13.62 -1.63
CA GLY A 35 -4.06 -14.28 -2.85
C GLY A 35 -5.13 -14.50 -3.92
N ASP A 36 -6.33 -13.90 -3.76
CA ASP A 36 -7.39 -13.96 -4.76
C ASP A 36 -7.08 -12.98 -5.90
N LYS A 37 -6.83 -13.53 -7.08
CA LYS A 37 -6.54 -12.77 -8.32
C LYS A 37 -7.70 -11.90 -8.79
N ASN A 38 -8.93 -12.20 -8.35
CA ASN A 38 -10.10 -11.41 -8.68
C ASN A 38 -10.30 -10.22 -7.73
N LEU A 39 -9.56 -10.19 -6.61
CA LEU A 39 -9.66 -9.17 -5.58
C LEU A 39 -8.31 -8.46 -5.40
N THR A 40 -7.95 -7.62 -6.39
CA THR A 40 -6.77 -6.76 -6.31
C THR A 40 -7.12 -5.35 -5.85
N VAL A 41 -6.41 -4.87 -4.83
CA VAL A 41 -6.48 -3.49 -4.33
C VAL A 41 -5.16 -2.75 -4.55
N ALA A 42 -5.25 -1.45 -4.79
CA ALA A 42 -4.11 -0.57 -4.96
C ALA A 42 -3.87 0.19 -3.65
N LEU A 43 -2.82 -0.18 -2.91
CA LEU A 43 -2.46 0.54 -1.69
C LEU A 43 -1.59 1.76 -1.99
N PRO A 44 -1.89 2.93 -1.43
CA PRO A 44 -1.04 4.11 -1.59
C PRO A 44 0.32 3.89 -0.94
N GLY A 45 1.38 3.90 -1.74
CA GLY A 45 2.76 3.80 -1.29
C GLY A 45 3.43 5.14 -1.00
N LEU A 46 4.72 5.11 -0.71
CA LEU A 46 5.52 6.31 -0.49
C LEU A 46 5.91 6.97 -1.84
N ILE A 47 5.82 8.30 -1.89
CA ILE A 47 6.41 9.12 -2.96
C ILE A 47 7.36 10.10 -2.28
N VAL A 48 8.55 10.27 -2.85
CA VAL A 48 9.51 11.28 -2.41
C VAL A 48 10.05 12.06 -3.60
N SER A 49 10.43 13.30 -3.36
CA SER A 49 11.08 14.16 -4.36
C SER A 49 12.61 14.01 -4.34
N ALA A 50 13.18 13.50 -3.24
CA ALA A 50 14.63 13.38 -3.07
C ALA A 50 15.05 12.16 -2.23
N LYS A 51 16.30 11.70 -2.42
CA LYS A 51 16.90 10.61 -1.63
C LYS A 51 16.98 10.93 -0.13
N SER A 52 17.19 12.20 0.23
CA SER A 52 17.22 12.66 1.61
C SER A 52 15.87 12.48 2.31
N GLU A 53 14.77 12.74 1.60
CA GLU A 53 13.41 12.55 2.10
C GLU A 53 13.12 11.07 2.32
N LEU A 54 13.49 10.20 1.37
CA LEU A 54 13.40 8.74 1.57
C LEU A 54 14.15 8.32 2.84
N LYS A 55 15.39 8.77 3.00
CA LYS A 55 16.19 8.43 4.18
C LYS A 55 15.49 8.83 5.48
N GLN A 56 14.92 10.02 5.54
CA GLN A 56 14.18 10.51 6.70
C GLN A 56 12.94 9.67 6.99
N VAL A 57 12.15 9.36 5.97
CA VAL A 57 10.94 8.53 6.11
C VAL A 57 11.29 7.11 6.55
N MET A 58 12.35 6.50 5.97
CA MET A 58 12.80 5.16 6.37
C MET A 58 13.34 5.13 7.80
N GLN A 59 14.02 6.19 8.25
CA GLN A 59 14.45 6.32 9.65
C GLN A 59 13.24 6.39 10.58
N GLN A 60 12.23 7.18 10.24
CA GLN A 60 10.99 7.27 11.01
C GLN A 60 10.29 5.91 11.07
N PHE A 61 10.06 5.26 9.93
CA PHE A 61 9.42 3.94 9.85
C PHE A 61 10.10 2.91 10.75
N ARG A 62 11.44 2.78 10.64
CA ARG A 62 12.22 1.82 11.43
C ARG A 62 12.29 2.16 12.92
N SER A 63 11.94 3.39 13.30
CA SER A 63 11.92 3.83 14.70
C SER A 63 10.56 3.62 15.39
N LEU A 64 9.50 3.35 14.62
CA LEU A 64 8.16 3.15 15.15
C LEU A 64 8.11 2.04 16.20
N GLN A 65 7.52 2.37 17.35
CA GLN A 65 7.23 1.42 18.42
C GLN A 65 5.80 0.88 18.30
N PRO A 66 5.50 -0.31 18.88
CA PRO A 66 4.14 -0.83 18.94
C PRO A 66 3.13 0.19 19.49
N GLY A 67 2.04 0.39 18.76
CA GLY A 67 1.00 1.38 19.03
C GLY A 67 1.22 2.73 18.35
N GLU A 68 2.40 3.00 17.81
CA GLU A 68 2.68 4.23 17.06
C GLU A 68 2.25 4.11 15.60
N GLN A 69 2.14 5.27 14.94
CA GLN A 69 1.80 5.36 13.53
C GLN A 69 2.60 6.47 12.85
N MET A 70 2.73 6.37 11.54
CA MET A 70 3.21 7.46 10.69
C MET A 70 2.26 7.69 9.53
N THR A 71 2.32 8.90 8.96
CA THR A 71 1.51 9.27 7.79
C THR A 71 2.42 9.48 6.59
N LEU A 72 2.08 8.83 5.48
CA LEU A 72 2.66 9.09 4.16
C LEU A 72 1.77 10.13 3.47
N VAL A 73 2.35 11.28 3.14
CA VAL A 73 1.66 12.34 2.41
C VAL A 73 1.86 12.11 0.91
N ARG A 74 0.77 12.11 0.16
CA ARG A 74 0.76 12.02 -1.30
C ARG A 74 0.04 13.24 -1.88
N ILE A 75 0.08 13.40 -3.20
CA ILE A 75 -0.47 14.57 -3.88
C ILE A 75 -1.99 14.68 -3.70
N ALA A 76 -2.70 13.55 -3.76
CA ALA A 76 -4.16 13.51 -3.75
C ALA A 76 -4.74 12.91 -2.47
N ASP A 77 -3.91 12.27 -1.64
CA ASP A 77 -4.36 11.45 -0.52
C ASP A 77 -3.28 11.34 0.58
N THR A 78 -3.66 10.68 1.67
CA THR A 78 -2.76 10.33 2.77
C THR A 78 -2.94 8.87 3.13
N CYS A 79 -1.84 8.21 3.45
CA CYS A 79 -1.83 6.81 3.88
C CYS A 79 -1.26 6.73 5.30
N LYS A 80 -1.81 5.88 6.15
CA LYS A 80 -1.26 5.64 7.50
C LYS A 80 -0.63 4.26 7.56
N ILE A 81 0.57 4.23 8.13
CA ILE A 81 1.22 3.00 8.56
C ILE A 81 1.11 2.94 10.08
N HIS A 82 0.54 1.85 10.58
CA HIS A 82 0.44 1.56 12.01
C HIS A 82 1.45 0.47 12.39
N CYS A 83 2.23 0.68 13.44
CA CYS A 83 3.00 -0.39 14.07
C CYS A 83 2.08 -1.12 15.06
N VAL A 84 1.49 -2.24 14.64
CA VAL A 84 0.54 -3.00 15.46
C VAL A 84 1.28 -3.71 16.59
N SER A 85 2.42 -4.30 16.28
CA SER A 85 3.31 -4.96 17.24
C SER A 85 4.72 -5.09 16.65
N SER A 86 5.64 -5.68 17.42
CA SER A 86 6.98 -5.98 16.92
C SER A 86 6.91 -6.80 15.64
N ASN A 87 7.54 -6.30 14.56
CA ASN A 87 7.52 -6.91 13.24
C ASN A 87 6.11 -7.10 12.65
N CYS A 88 5.13 -6.25 12.99
CA CYS A 88 3.78 -6.30 12.42
C CYS A 88 3.27 -4.89 12.17
N TYR A 89 3.08 -4.56 10.89
CA TYR A 89 2.65 -3.24 10.44
C TYR A 89 1.35 -3.35 9.65
N ALA A 90 0.50 -2.34 9.75
CA ALA A 90 -0.76 -2.27 9.00
C ALA A 90 -0.81 -1.02 8.12
N ILE A 91 -1.33 -1.20 6.90
CA ILE A 91 -1.84 -0.11 6.07
C ILE A 91 -3.36 -0.21 6.05
N GLU A 92 -4.02 0.89 6.43
CA GLU A 92 -5.48 1.01 6.39
C GLU A 92 -5.96 1.34 4.98
N THR A 93 -7.03 0.67 4.55
CA THR A 93 -7.76 0.97 3.31
C THR A 93 -9.24 0.71 3.48
N GLU A 94 -10.02 0.94 2.43
CA GLU A 94 -11.44 0.63 2.36
C GLU A 94 -11.71 -0.29 1.16
N ILE A 95 -12.42 -1.39 1.40
CA ILE A 95 -12.88 -2.32 0.35
C ILE A 95 -14.40 -2.42 0.47
N ASN A 96 -15.13 -2.02 -0.58
CA ASN A 96 -16.60 -2.06 -0.62
C ASN A 96 -17.28 -1.37 0.58
N GLY A 97 -16.76 -0.21 1.04
CA GLY A 97 -17.32 0.50 2.19
C GLY A 97 -16.87 -0.04 3.56
N ALA A 98 -16.07 -1.10 3.60
CA ALA A 98 -15.59 -1.71 4.84
C ALA A 98 -14.11 -1.35 5.09
N PRO A 99 -13.73 -0.94 6.32
CA PRO A 99 -12.34 -0.72 6.66
C PRO A 99 -11.58 -2.04 6.69
N VAL A 100 -10.42 -2.06 6.03
CA VAL A 100 -9.55 -3.24 5.92
C VAL A 100 -8.13 -2.84 6.29
N TRP A 101 -7.48 -3.71 7.08
CA TRP A 101 -6.07 -3.57 7.41
C TRP A 101 -5.26 -4.62 6.67
N HIS A 102 -4.30 -4.16 5.87
CA HIS A 102 -3.33 -4.99 5.19
C HIS A 102 -2.09 -5.10 6.06
N LEU A 103 -1.80 -6.31 6.52
CA LEU A 103 -0.71 -6.57 7.45
C LEU A 103 0.55 -6.93 6.70
N PHE A 104 1.68 -6.41 7.16
CA PHE A 104 3.01 -6.68 6.62
C PHE A 104 3.96 -6.98 7.76
N ASP A 105 4.98 -7.78 7.48
CA ASP A 105 6.18 -7.75 8.33
C ASP A 105 7.07 -6.54 8.00
N GLN A 106 8.08 -6.31 8.83
CA GLN A 106 8.97 -5.18 8.68
C GLN A 106 9.73 -5.24 7.36
N GLU A 107 10.27 -6.39 7.00
CA GLU A 107 11.11 -6.57 5.81
C GLU A 107 10.32 -6.28 4.52
N THR A 108 9.08 -6.77 4.47
CA THR A 108 8.17 -6.59 3.34
C THR A 108 7.81 -5.13 3.18
N LEU A 109 7.38 -4.47 4.27
CA LEU A 109 6.99 -3.06 4.17
C LEU A 109 8.21 -2.15 3.93
N ASP A 110 9.38 -2.45 4.50
CA ASP A 110 10.63 -1.74 4.22
C ASP A 110 10.97 -1.81 2.72
N SER A 111 10.89 -3.01 2.14
CA SER A 111 11.15 -3.25 0.71
C SER A 111 10.17 -2.50 -0.19
N LEU A 112 8.87 -2.48 0.16
CA LEU A 112 7.87 -1.69 -0.55
C LEU A 112 8.17 -0.19 -0.49
N LEU A 113 8.49 0.34 0.69
CA LEU A 113 8.82 1.75 0.89
C LEU A 113 10.08 2.16 0.11
N MET A 114 11.07 1.27 0.00
CA MET A 114 12.30 1.51 -0.77
C MET A 114 12.05 1.73 -2.27
N THR A 115 10.92 1.29 -2.81
CA THR A 115 10.54 1.57 -4.22
C THR A 115 10.21 3.04 -4.48
N ALA A 116 10.07 3.86 -3.44
CA ALA A 116 9.98 5.30 -3.56
C ALA A 116 11.30 5.98 -3.97
N HIS A 117 12.43 5.25 -3.97
CA HIS A 117 13.72 5.79 -4.38
C HIS A 117 13.62 6.45 -5.77
N PRO A 118 14.18 7.67 -5.98
CA PRO A 118 14.05 8.40 -7.25
C PRO A 118 14.58 7.64 -8.48
N ASP A 119 15.59 6.79 -8.29
CA ASP A 119 16.17 5.99 -9.38
C ASP A 119 15.40 4.69 -9.63
N TRP A 120 14.37 4.36 -8.83
CA TRP A 120 13.54 3.18 -9.07
C TRP A 120 12.69 3.39 -10.32
N GLN A 121 12.67 2.36 -11.17
CA GLN A 121 11.91 2.36 -12.41
C GLN A 121 10.79 1.32 -12.35
N CYS A 122 9.60 1.75 -12.74
CA CYS A 122 8.45 0.88 -12.90
C CYS A 122 8.76 -0.17 -13.97
N ALA A 123 8.46 -1.44 -13.68
CA ALA A 123 8.55 -2.48 -14.69
C ALA A 123 7.59 -2.16 -15.85
N PRO A 124 7.97 -2.41 -17.13
CA PRO A 124 7.09 -2.10 -18.26
C PRO A 124 5.71 -2.76 -18.18
N LYS A 125 5.64 -3.97 -17.62
CA LYS A 125 4.38 -4.71 -17.39
C LYS A 125 3.44 -4.03 -16.38
N ASP A 126 3.99 -3.23 -15.47
CA ASP A 126 3.24 -2.63 -14.35
C ASP A 126 2.67 -1.25 -14.71
N ILE A 127 3.05 -0.69 -15.87
CA ILE A 127 2.48 0.57 -16.39
C ILE A 127 0.95 0.44 -16.55
N GLU A 128 0.48 -0.72 -16.98
CA GLU A 128 -0.95 -0.98 -17.18
C GLU A 128 -1.74 -0.96 -15.87
N LEU A 129 -1.11 -1.23 -14.73
CA LEU A 129 -1.75 -1.13 -13.42
C LEU A 129 -2.23 0.30 -13.15
N GLY A 130 -1.37 1.30 -13.42
CA GLY A 130 -1.75 2.71 -13.29
C GLY A 130 -2.93 3.09 -14.20
N ARG A 131 -3.00 2.53 -15.41
CA ARG A 131 -4.15 2.74 -16.31
C ARG A 131 -5.43 2.16 -15.74
N ARG A 132 -5.38 0.95 -15.15
CA ARG A 132 -6.54 0.32 -14.50
C ARG A 132 -7.10 1.18 -13.37
N LEU A 133 -6.25 1.81 -12.56
CA LEU A 133 -6.70 2.71 -11.49
C LEU A 133 -7.45 3.92 -12.04
N LEU A 134 -6.89 4.57 -13.06
CA LEU A 134 -7.54 5.71 -13.71
C LEU A 134 -8.92 5.34 -14.27
N LEU A 135 -9.04 4.19 -14.94
CA LEU A 135 -10.31 3.70 -15.48
C LEU A 135 -11.34 3.46 -14.37
N ARG A 136 -10.95 2.79 -13.27
CA ARG A 136 -11.83 2.58 -12.10
C ARG A 136 -12.34 3.91 -11.52
N SER A 137 -11.47 4.91 -11.41
CA SER A 137 -11.87 6.24 -10.92
C SER A 137 -12.89 6.93 -11.85
N PHE A 138 -12.75 6.78 -13.17
CA PHE A 138 -13.73 7.32 -14.12
C PHE A 138 -15.09 6.62 -14.05
N GLU A 139 -15.10 5.29 -13.91
CA GLU A 139 -16.33 4.51 -13.74
C GLU A 139 -17.09 4.90 -12.47
N GLN A 140 -16.36 5.06 -11.35
CA GLN A 140 -16.94 5.55 -10.09
C GLN A 140 -17.54 6.94 -10.23
N LEU A 141 -16.85 7.88 -10.87
CA LEU A 141 -17.37 9.22 -11.13
C LEU A 141 -18.62 9.23 -12.04
N ALA A 142 -18.70 8.29 -12.99
CA ALA A 142 -19.87 8.12 -13.84
C ALA A 142 -21.06 7.53 -13.07
N ALA A 143 -20.82 6.61 -12.14
CA ALA A 143 -21.86 6.01 -11.30
C ALA A 143 -22.47 7.02 -10.30
N ILE A 144 -21.70 7.99 -9.81
CA ILE A 144 -22.19 9.04 -8.87
C ILE A 144 -23.10 10.07 -9.58
N LYS A 145 -23.02 10.17 -10.91
CA LYS A 145 -23.79 11.16 -11.70
C LYS A 145 -25.16 10.67 -12.17
N ASN A 146 -25.53 9.41 -11.92
CA ASN A 146 -26.81 8.81 -12.32
C ASN A 146 -27.74 8.59 -11.13
#